data_AF-A0A151E268-F1
#
_entry.id   AF-A0A151E268-F1
#
_cell.length_a   1.000
_cell.length_b   1.000
_cell.length_c   1.000
_cell.angle_alpha   90.00
_cell.angle_beta   90.00
_cell.angle_gamma   90.00
#
_symmetry.space_group_name_H-M   'P 1'
#
loop_
_entity.id
_entity.type
_entity.pdbx_description
1 polymer ?
#
loop_
_entity_poly.entity_id
_entity_poly.type
_entity_poly.pdbx_seq_one_letter_code
_entity_poly.pdbx_strand_id
1 'polypeptide(L)'
;MMYHKTWNPWIYEKGRLRRTSNTTFFRPFTYKNPIRIFVGTEADFFDPDVPHMWRKDAVEIINKQKQHIFLIPSSQPDLTCILPNTWIGLKIDNNTNLNVLLRSIEHLPFVKRWLFFDGLTKNIDLSPLFRCDNKVHYGEKGWQPAYPCQTCPGDGYTNKYMIEWIVVSGDKRQYMRTDIVRSIHHYADYLNIPFYYRQALIGGKLIRNPYLDGTIYTQLPKGLII
;
A
#
# COMPACT_ATOMS: atom_id res chain seq x y z
N MET A 1 6.46 -14.01 -14.34
CA MET A 1 6.94 -12.81 -15.05
C MET A 1 6.77 -11.60 -14.13
N MET A 2 7.78 -10.72 -13.95
CA MET A 2 7.65 -9.57 -13.05
C MET A 2 6.75 -8.50 -13.67
N TYR A 3 5.51 -8.37 -13.19
CA TYR A 3 4.55 -7.36 -13.66
C TYR A 3 4.76 -5.97 -13.04
N HIS A 4 5.86 -5.77 -12.31
CA HIS A 4 6.21 -4.48 -11.74
C HIS A 4 7.73 -4.21 -11.66
N LYS A 5 8.09 -2.93 -11.58
CA LYS A 5 9.43 -2.43 -11.28
C LYS A 5 9.41 -1.52 -10.05
N THR A 6 10.58 -1.10 -9.60
CA THR A 6 10.75 -0.09 -8.56
C THR A 6 11.59 1.05 -9.09
N TRP A 7 11.18 2.26 -8.77
CA TRP A 7 11.85 3.49 -9.15
C TRP A 7 11.92 4.42 -7.94
N ASN A 8 13.11 4.58 -7.38
CA ASN A 8 13.35 5.52 -6.29
C ASN A 8 14.08 6.74 -6.89
N PRO A 9 13.39 7.86 -7.16
CA PRO A 9 14.03 9.06 -7.72
C PRO A 9 15.01 9.70 -6.73
N TRP A 10 14.82 9.49 -5.44
CA TRP A 10 15.71 9.84 -4.33
C TRP A 10 15.74 8.73 -3.29
N ILE A 11 16.77 8.77 -2.43
CA ILE A 11 16.99 7.83 -1.32
C ILE A 11 17.55 8.55 -0.10
N TYR A 12 17.41 7.95 1.08
CA TYR A 12 18.19 8.32 2.25
C TYR A 12 19.47 7.49 2.32
N GLU A 13 20.61 8.16 2.22
CA GLU A 13 21.94 7.58 2.37
C GLU A 13 22.63 8.22 3.58
N LYS A 14 22.97 7.40 4.59
CA LYS A 14 23.57 7.86 5.86
C LYS A 14 22.78 9.02 6.51
N GLY A 15 21.45 8.90 6.50
CA GLY A 15 20.54 9.90 7.08
C GLY A 15 20.37 11.18 6.24
N ARG A 16 21.00 11.28 5.06
CA ARG A 16 20.86 12.44 4.17
C ARG A 16 20.05 12.07 2.94
N LEU A 17 19.07 12.90 2.62
CA LEU A 17 18.31 12.79 1.39
C LEU A 17 19.20 13.12 0.19
N ARG A 18 19.17 12.28 -0.84
CA ARG A 18 19.91 12.49 -2.09
C ARG A 18 19.06 12.11 -3.30
N ARG A 19 19.09 12.94 -4.34
CA ARG A 19 18.60 12.54 -5.66
C ARG A 19 19.48 11.43 -6.23
N THR A 20 18.86 10.46 -6.87
CA THR A 20 19.59 9.41 -7.57
C THR A 20 20.26 9.95 -8.85
N SER A 21 21.22 9.19 -9.39
CA SER A 21 21.89 9.54 -10.65
C SER A 21 20.91 9.66 -11.81
N ASN A 22 21.29 10.39 -12.88
CA ASN A 22 20.44 10.53 -14.07
C ASN A 22 20.01 9.17 -14.65
N THR A 23 20.88 8.17 -14.64
CA THR A 23 20.56 6.80 -15.08
C THR A 23 19.38 6.19 -14.31
N THR A 24 19.32 6.42 -13.00
CA THR A 24 18.22 5.92 -12.16
C THR A 24 17.01 6.84 -12.20
N PHE A 25 17.22 8.15 -12.17
CA PHE A 25 16.16 9.16 -12.18
C PHE A 25 15.33 9.07 -13.47
N PHE A 26 15.97 8.96 -14.63
CA PHE A 26 15.30 8.84 -15.94
C PHE A 26 14.98 7.40 -16.36
N ARG A 27 15.18 6.42 -15.46
CA ARG A 27 14.98 5.00 -15.77
C ARG A 27 13.60 4.65 -16.33
N PRO A 28 12.48 5.30 -15.94
CA PRO A 28 11.17 5.01 -16.52
C PRO A 28 11.13 5.09 -18.05
N PHE A 29 11.89 5.99 -18.68
CA PHE A 29 11.98 6.10 -20.15
C PHE A 29 12.56 4.86 -20.84
N THR A 30 13.25 4.00 -20.10
CA THR A 30 13.88 2.79 -20.66
C THR A 30 12.91 1.59 -20.74
N TYR A 31 11.75 1.68 -20.10
CA TYR A 31 10.80 0.59 -20.02
C TYR A 31 9.86 0.60 -21.23
N LYS A 32 10.03 -0.38 -22.12
CA LYS A 32 9.26 -0.45 -23.38
C LYS A 32 7.82 -0.93 -23.20
N ASN A 33 7.60 -1.91 -22.33
CA ASN A 33 6.30 -2.54 -22.16
C ASN A 33 5.50 -1.86 -21.04
N PRO A 34 4.17 -1.77 -21.16
CA PRO A 34 3.31 -1.33 -20.08
C PRO A 34 3.54 -2.16 -18.81
N ILE A 35 3.80 -1.49 -17.69
CA ILE A 35 4.12 -2.11 -16.40
C ILE A 35 3.63 -1.23 -15.25
N ARG A 36 3.55 -1.84 -14.06
CA ARG A 36 3.36 -1.11 -12.81
C ARG A 36 4.72 -0.73 -12.21
N ILE A 37 4.84 0.45 -11.63
CA ILE A 37 6.11 0.95 -11.08
C ILE A 37 5.87 1.43 -9.66
N PHE A 38 6.41 0.74 -8.66
CA PHE A 38 6.45 1.25 -7.29
C PHE A 38 7.44 2.40 -7.20
N VAL A 39 6.97 3.56 -6.73
CA VAL A 39 7.76 4.79 -6.63
C VAL A 39 8.05 5.12 -5.18
N GLY A 40 9.29 5.51 -4.87
CA GLY A 40 9.61 6.05 -3.54
C GLY A 40 9.38 5.06 -2.39
N THR A 41 9.65 3.76 -2.62
CA THR A 41 9.49 2.77 -1.54
C THR A 41 10.56 2.92 -0.47
N GLU A 42 11.74 3.44 -0.82
CA GLU A 42 12.87 3.63 0.12
C GLU A 42 12.91 5.02 0.78
N ALA A 43 12.38 6.03 0.10
CA ALA A 43 12.23 7.38 0.58
C ALA A 43 10.91 7.91 0.04
N ASP A 44 10.04 8.40 0.93
CA ASP A 44 8.68 8.78 0.59
C ASP A 44 8.70 9.84 -0.52
N PHE A 45 7.79 9.69 -1.49
CA PHE A 45 7.72 10.60 -2.63
C PHE A 45 7.27 12.02 -2.21
N PHE A 46 6.45 12.09 -1.16
CA PHE A 46 5.87 13.34 -0.68
C PHE A 46 6.58 13.91 0.55
N ASP A 47 7.69 13.31 0.99
CA ASP A 47 8.50 13.77 2.12
C ASP A 47 8.79 15.29 2.01
N PRO A 48 8.60 16.11 3.07
CA PRO A 48 8.76 17.55 2.99
C PRO A 48 10.20 17.97 2.73
N ASP A 49 11.18 17.12 3.09
CA ASP A 49 12.60 17.37 2.85
C ASP A 49 12.98 17.23 1.37
N VAL A 50 12.12 16.62 0.54
CA VAL A 50 12.35 16.50 -0.90
C VAL A 50 12.22 17.87 -1.56
N PRO A 51 13.30 18.39 -2.18
CA PRO A 51 13.27 19.66 -2.90
C PRO A 51 12.15 19.67 -3.94
N HIS A 52 11.33 20.72 -3.92
CA HIS A 52 10.18 20.87 -4.83
C HIS A 52 10.56 20.65 -6.30
N MET A 53 11.72 21.14 -6.74
CA MET A 53 12.20 20.95 -8.11
C MET A 53 12.43 19.48 -8.47
N TRP A 54 12.94 18.65 -7.56
CA TRP A 54 13.11 17.22 -7.83
C TRP A 54 11.77 16.52 -7.95
N ARG A 55 10.82 16.88 -7.08
CA ARG A 55 9.46 16.33 -7.15
C ARG A 55 8.77 16.72 -8.45
N LYS A 56 8.88 17.99 -8.86
CA LYS A 56 8.36 18.49 -10.14
C LYS A 56 8.92 17.70 -11.33
N ASP A 57 10.25 17.54 -11.40
CA ASP A 57 10.90 16.76 -12.45
C ASP A 57 10.40 15.30 -12.48
N ALA A 58 10.21 14.68 -11.31
CA ALA A 58 9.72 13.31 -11.22
C ALA A 58 8.24 13.19 -11.68
N VAL A 59 7.39 14.16 -11.32
CA VAL A 59 5.99 14.24 -11.78
C VAL A 59 5.95 14.41 -13.30
N GLU A 60 6.84 15.20 -13.90
CA GLU A 60 6.94 15.33 -15.36
C GLU A 60 7.29 14.00 -16.05
N ILE A 61 8.17 13.19 -15.44
CA ILE A 61 8.48 11.84 -15.95
C ILE A 61 7.23 10.96 -15.89
N ILE A 62 6.52 10.94 -14.76
CA ILE A 62 5.27 10.18 -14.59
C ILE A 62 4.25 10.57 -15.67
N ASN A 63 4.04 11.87 -15.89
CA ASN A 63 3.11 12.40 -16.87
C ASN A 63 3.46 12.03 -18.33
N LYS A 64 4.76 11.99 -18.65
CA LYS A 64 5.25 11.60 -19.98
C LYS A 64 5.13 10.10 -20.24
N GLN A 65 5.15 9.26 -19.20
CA GLN A 65 5.12 7.79 -19.32
C GLN A 65 3.72 7.21 -19.10
N LYS A 66 2.77 7.62 -19.94
CA LYS A 66 1.34 7.26 -19.80
C LYS A 66 1.05 5.76 -19.94
N GLN A 67 1.95 5.00 -20.57
CA GLN A 67 1.83 3.54 -20.69
C GLN A 67 2.10 2.79 -19.38
N HIS A 68 2.56 3.46 -18.32
CA HIS A 68 2.85 2.84 -17.03
C HIS A 68 1.89 3.34 -15.96
N ILE A 69 1.59 2.45 -15.00
CA ILE A 69 0.89 2.83 -13.78
C ILE A 69 1.92 3.01 -12.67
N PHE A 70 1.99 4.19 -12.09
CA PHE A 70 2.91 4.52 -10.99
C PHE A 70 2.19 4.33 -9.64
N LEU A 71 2.71 3.43 -8.82
CA LEU A 71 2.20 3.09 -7.50
C LEU A 71 3.02 3.83 -6.45
N ILE A 72 2.44 4.84 -5.80
CA ILE A 72 3.14 5.72 -4.86
C ILE A 72 2.62 5.47 -3.44
N PRO A 73 3.23 4.56 -2.66
CA PRO A 73 2.92 4.44 -1.23
C PRO A 73 3.50 5.64 -0.47
N SER A 74 2.69 6.29 0.37
CA SER A 74 3.13 7.43 1.16
C SER A 74 2.47 7.50 2.53
N SER A 75 3.25 7.93 3.53
CA SER A 75 2.79 8.19 4.89
C SER A 75 2.21 9.60 5.03
N GLN A 76 2.33 10.43 3.99
CA GLN A 76 1.87 11.81 3.93
C GLN A 76 1.46 12.20 2.50
N PRO A 77 0.43 11.54 1.95
CA PRO A 77 0.07 11.70 0.55
C PRO A 77 -0.34 13.14 0.23
N ASP A 78 0.23 13.70 -0.84
CA ASP A 78 -0.19 14.98 -1.42
C ASP A 78 -0.98 14.74 -2.71
N LEU A 79 -2.25 15.15 -2.70
CA LEU A 79 -3.16 14.93 -3.81
C LEU A 79 -3.13 16.01 -4.88
N THR A 80 -2.42 17.11 -4.64
CA THR A 80 -2.30 18.19 -5.64
C THR A 80 -1.56 17.72 -6.90
N CYS A 81 -0.83 16.60 -6.81
CA CYS A 81 -0.04 16.02 -7.88
C CYS A 81 -0.64 14.73 -8.48
N ILE A 82 -1.94 14.47 -8.36
CA ILE A 82 -2.56 13.26 -8.93
C ILE A 82 -2.59 13.35 -10.46
N LEU A 83 -1.98 12.36 -11.10
CA LEU A 83 -2.05 12.13 -12.54
C LEU A 83 -2.93 10.89 -12.83
N PRO A 84 -3.56 10.79 -14.02
CA PRO A 84 -4.43 9.65 -14.35
C PRO A 84 -3.74 8.28 -14.26
N ASN A 85 -2.42 8.24 -14.44
CA ASN A 85 -1.61 7.03 -14.37
C ASN A 85 -0.89 6.84 -13.02
N THR A 86 -1.37 7.50 -11.96
CA THR A 86 -0.81 7.42 -10.60
C THR A 86 -1.83 6.86 -9.62
N TRP A 87 -1.43 5.82 -8.88
CA TRP A 87 -2.17 5.32 -7.72
C TRP A 87 -1.40 5.61 -6.45
N ILE A 88 -1.92 6.53 -5.65
CA ILE A 88 -1.37 6.85 -4.34
C ILE A 88 -1.94 5.86 -3.32
N GLY A 89 -1.09 5.28 -2.49
CA GLY A 89 -1.47 4.36 -1.41
C GLY A 89 -0.99 4.86 -0.07
N LEU A 90 -1.57 4.34 1.00
CA LEU A 90 -1.18 4.70 2.36
C LEU A 90 -0.04 3.78 2.82
N LYS A 91 1.14 4.37 3.06
CA LYS A 91 2.30 3.65 3.61
C LYS A 91 2.12 3.53 5.12
N ILE A 92 2.08 2.29 5.62
CA ILE A 92 1.89 1.96 7.03
C ILE A 92 3.13 1.26 7.57
N ASP A 93 3.71 1.80 8.63
CA ASP A 93 4.86 1.19 9.33
C ASP A 93 4.58 0.88 10.81
N ASN A 94 3.51 1.46 11.38
CA ASN A 94 3.09 1.25 12.76
C ASN A 94 1.60 1.61 13.01
N ASN A 95 1.07 1.24 14.18
CA ASN A 95 -0.34 1.47 14.55
C ASN A 95 -0.71 2.96 14.65
N THR A 96 0.20 3.81 15.14
CA THR A 96 -0.04 5.26 15.24
C THR A 96 -0.23 5.85 13.85
N ASN A 97 0.67 5.51 12.93
CA ASN A 97 0.61 5.96 11.55
C ASN A 97 -0.65 5.44 10.82
N LEU A 98 -1.04 4.18 11.04
CA LEU A 98 -2.31 3.63 10.52
C LEU A 98 -3.51 4.49 10.95
N ASN A 99 -3.66 4.74 12.25
CA ASN A 99 -4.81 5.46 12.79
C ASN A 99 -4.91 6.91 12.27
N VAL A 100 -3.76 7.56 12.02
CA VAL A 100 -3.73 8.89 11.41
C VAL A 100 -4.16 8.81 9.95
N LEU A 101 -3.59 7.89 9.17
CA LEU A 101 -3.81 7.80 7.73
C LEU A 101 -5.21 7.32 7.34
N LEU A 102 -5.85 6.48 8.17
CA LEU A 102 -7.24 6.07 7.94
C LEU A 102 -8.23 7.24 8.02
N ARG A 103 -7.90 8.34 8.72
CA ARG A 103 -8.72 9.56 8.69
C ARG A 103 -8.65 10.26 7.34
N SER A 104 -7.51 10.18 6.67
CA SER A 104 -7.35 10.78 5.34
C SER A 104 -8.19 10.01 4.31
N ILE A 105 -8.26 8.68 4.38
CA ILE A 105 -8.86 7.84 3.32
C ILE A 105 -10.32 8.16 2.97
N GLU A 106 -11.08 8.72 3.92
CA GLU A 106 -12.48 9.13 3.72
C GLU A 106 -12.61 10.35 2.81
N HIS A 107 -11.58 11.18 2.72
CA HIS A 107 -11.62 12.49 2.05
C HIS A 107 -10.76 12.56 0.79
N LEU A 108 -9.92 11.55 0.52
CA LEU A 108 -9.01 11.57 -0.62
C LEU A 108 -9.66 10.88 -1.85
N PRO A 109 -9.60 11.48 -3.06
CA PRO A 109 -10.15 10.92 -4.30
C PRO A 109 -9.17 9.89 -4.88
N PHE A 110 -8.94 8.80 -4.15
CA PHE A 110 -8.07 7.73 -4.59
C PHE A 110 -8.65 7.03 -5.83
N VAL A 111 -7.82 6.87 -6.87
CA VAL A 111 -8.15 6.00 -8.03
C VAL A 111 -8.34 4.55 -7.57
N LYS A 112 -7.50 4.12 -6.62
CA LYS A 112 -7.63 2.87 -5.88
C LYS A 112 -7.27 3.10 -4.43
N ARG A 113 -8.08 2.61 -3.49
CA ARG A 113 -7.74 2.66 -2.06
C ARG A 113 -6.89 1.46 -1.68
N TRP A 114 -5.61 1.66 -1.37
CA TRP A 114 -4.72 0.56 -1.03
C TRP A 114 -3.74 0.89 0.08
N LEU A 115 -3.37 -0.14 0.84
CA LEU A 115 -2.45 -0.05 1.97
C LEU A 115 -1.11 -0.70 1.60
N PHE A 116 -0.01 -0.06 1.96
CA PHE A 116 1.35 -0.56 1.76
C PHE A 116 2.05 -0.67 3.11
N PHE A 117 2.18 -1.89 3.61
CA PHE A 117 2.89 -2.16 4.84
C PHE A 117 4.38 -2.33 4.57
N ASP A 118 5.21 -1.50 5.20
CA ASP A 118 6.66 -1.48 4.98
C ASP A 118 7.41 -1.58 6.31
N GLY A 119 8.43 -2.44 6.39
CA GLY A 119 9.31 -2.49 7.56
C GLY A 119 8.62 -2.81 8.89
N LEU A 120 7.60 -3.67 8.88
CA LEU A 120 6.87 -3.98 10.12
C LEU A 120 7.70 -4.80 11.10
N THR A 121 7.88 -4.24 12.31
CA THR A 121 8.54 -4.90 13.45
C THR A 121 7.59 -5.40 14.52
N LYS A 122 6.39 -4.83 14.56
CA LYS A 122 5.35 -5.08 15.56
C LYS A 122 4.03 -5.36 14.85
N ASN A 123 3.18 -6.11 15.53
CA ASN A 123 1.83 -6.37 15.03
C ASN A 123 1.07 -5.05 14.79
N ILE A 124 0.37 -5.02 13.67
CA ILE A 124 -0.55 -3.95 13.34
C ILE A 124 -1.96 -4.43 13.69
N ASP A 125 -2.67 -3.63 14.48
CA ASP A 125 -4.08 -3.80 14.75
C ASP A 125 -4.88 -3.29 13.55
N LEU A 126 -5.42 -4.21 12.77
CA LEU A 126 -6.27 -3.91 11.62
C LEU A 126 -7.76 -3.86 12.00
N SER A 127 -8.10 -3.97 13.29
CA SER A 127 -9.48 -3.81 13.76
C SER A 127 -10.16 -2.50 13.28
N PRO A 128 -9.45 -1.36 13.11
CA PRO A 128 -10.07 -0.14 12.60
C PRO A 128 -10.55 -0.23 11.14
N LEU A 129 -10.07 -1.20 10.36
CA LEU A 129 -10.52 -1.44 8.98
C LEU A 129 -11.91 -2.08 8.92
N PHE A 130 -12.40 -2.62 10.03
CA PHE A 130 -13.71 -3.20 10.09
C PHE A 130 -14.78 -2.17 10.42
N ARG A 131 -15.97 -2.39 9.84
CA ARG A 131 -17.20 -1.70 10.18
C ARG A 131 -18.27 -2.74 10.48
N CYS A 132 -18.96 -2.57 11.60
CA CYS A 132 -20.22 -3.29 11.80
C CYS A 132 -21.36 -2.48 11.19
N ASP A 133 -21.96 -3.02 10.13
CA ASP A 133 -23.12 -2.41 9.49
C ASP A 133 -24.41 -2.63 10.29
N ASN A 134 -24.39 -3.56 11.24
CA ASN A 134 -25.43 -3.69 12.25
C ASN A 134 -25.11 -2.76 13.43
N LYS A 135 -25.61 -1.52 13.37
CA LYS A 135 -25.90 -0.81 14.63
C LYS A 135 -26.95 -1.63 15.37
N VAL A 136 -26.50 -2.47 16.31
CA VAL A 136 -27.36 -2.88 17.42
C VAL A 136 -27.69 -1.58 18.15
N HIS A 137 -28.85 -0.99 17.84
CA HIS A 137 -29.44 -0.03 18.76
C HIS A 137 -29.75 -0.82 20.02
N TYR A 138 -29.18 -0.40 21.16
CA TYR A 138 -29.79 -0.69 22.46
C TYR A 138 -31.15 0.00 22.45
N GLY A 139 -32.17 -0.67 21.90
CA GLY A 139 -33.54 -0.29 22.15
C GLY A 139 -33.83 -0.50 23.63
N GLU A 140 -34.64 0.36 24.23
CA GLU A 140 -35.10 0.30 25.63
C GLU A 140 -35.83 -1.02 26.01
N LYS A 141 -35.85 -2.03 25.13
CA LYS A 141 -36.66 -3.25 25.23
C LYS A 141 -35.86 -4.56 25.07
N GLY A 142 -34.60 -4.58 25.51
CA GLY A 142 -33.84 -5.82 25.74
C GLY A 142 -33.20 -6.46 24.48
N TRP A 143 -32.56 -7.62 24.71
CA TRP A 143 -31.78 -8.39 23.72
C TRP A 143 -32.68 -8.82 22.55
N GLN A 144 -32.53 -8.19 21.39
CA GLN A 144 -33.09 -8.72 20.15
C GLN A 144 -31.97 -9.42 19.36
N PRO A 145 -32.21 -10.64 18.85
CA PRO A 145 -31.23 -11.33 18.01
C PRO A 145 -30.98 -10.48 16.76
N ALA A 146 -29.72 -10.10 16.55
CA ALA A 146 -29.31 -9.35 15.37
C ALA A 146 -29.74 -10.13 14.13
N TYR A 147 -30.58 -9.54 13.27
CA TYR A 147 -30.85 -10.10 11.96
C TYR A 147 -29.51 -10.33 11.25
N PRO A 148 -29.27 -11.53 10.67
CA PRO A 148 -28.03 -11.79 9.95
C PRO A 148 -27.91 -10.76 8.81
N CYS A 149 -26.83 -9.99 8.84
CA CYS A 149 -26.58 -8.92 7.89
C CYS A 149 -26.55 -9.52 6.47
N GLN A 150 -27.41 -9.05 5.56
CA GLN A 150 -27.48 -9.58 4.19
C GLN A 150 -26.16 -9.39 3.40
N THR A 151 -25.27 -8.51 3.87
CA THR A 151 -23.99 -8.16 3.25
C THR A 151 -22.76 -8.59 4.06
N CYS A 152 -22.93 -9.27 5.20
CA CYS A 152 -21.82 -9.76 6.04
C CYS A 152 -21.97 -11.26 6.33
N PRO A 153 -20.88 -12.03 6.51
CA PRO A 153 -20.91 -13.48 6.73
C PRO A 153 -21.46 -13.92 8.11
N GLY A 154 -22.19 -13.05 8.82
CA GLY A 154 -22.87 -13.36 10.08
C GLY A 154 -22.09 -13.01 11.36
N ASP A 155 -20.91 -12.41 11.25
CA ASP A 155 -20.01 -12.03 12.35
C ASP A 155 -19.93 -10.50 12.61
N GLY A 156 -20.61 -9.71 11.79
CA GLY A 156 -20.82 -8.28 11.99
C GLY A 156 -19.69 -7.38 11.48
N TYR A 157 -18.80 -7.78 10.57
CA TYR A 157 -17.75 -6.88 10.08
C TYR A 157 -17.63 -6.81 8.54
N THR A 158 -17.51 -5.60 8.00
CA THR A 158 -17.28 -5.28 6.58
C THR A 158 -16.07 -4.37 6.41
N ASN A 159 -15.58 -4.24 5.17
CA ASN A 159 -14.44 -3.39 4.81
C ASN A 159 -14.83 -1.89 4.89
N LYS A 160 -14.62 -1.27 6.06
CA LYS A 160 -15.05 0.09 6.41
C LYS A 160 -14.66 1.14 5.37
N TYR A 161 -13.44 1.02 4.88
CA TYR A 161 -12.81 2.03 4.03
C TYR A 161 -12.79 1.64 2.55
N MET A 162 -13.46 0.53 2.18
CA MET A 162 -13.43 -0.04 0.83
C MET A 162 -11.99 -0.18 0.30
N ILE A 163 -11.10 -0.72 1.13
CA ILE A 163 -9.72 -1.04 0.72
C ILE A 163 -9.79 -2.08 -0.41
N GLU A 164 -9.16 -1.79 -1.53
CA GLU A 164 -9.19 -2.62 -2.75
C GLU A 164 -7.92 -3.46 -2.92
N TRP A 165 -6.85 -3.14 -2.19
CA TRP A 165 -5.58 -3.85 -2.27
C TRP A 165 -4.73 -3.68 -1.02
N ILE A 166 -4.08 -4.75 -0.58
CA ILE A 166 -3.09 -4.73 0.49
C ILE A 166 -1.77 -5.25 -0.07
N VAL A 167 -0.71 -4.47 0.16
CA VAL A 167 0.67 -4.84 -0.21
C VAL A 167 1.51 -4.89 1.05
N VAL A 168 2.28 -5.97 1.23
CA VAL A 168 3.27 -6.08 2.30
C VAL A 168 4.65 -6.19 1.68
N SER A 169 5.60 -5.41 2.19
CA SER A 169 6.96 -5.34 1.67
C SER A 169 7.96 -5.13 2.80
N GLY A 170 9.08 -5.84 2.75
CA GLY A 170 10.26 -5.55 3.55
C GLY A 170 11.33 -4.79 2.75
N ASP A 171 12.35 -4.34 3.45
CA ASP A 171 13.54 -3.73 2.87
C ASP A 171 14.80 -4.57 3.18
N LYS A 172 15.99 -4.04 2.84
CA LYS A 172 17.27 -4.71 3.12
C LYS A 172 17.77 -4.49 4.54
N ARG A 173 17.17 -3.58 5.29
CA ARG A 173 17.64 -3.13 6.60
C ARG A 173 16.99 -3.92 7.73
N GLN A 174 15.87 -4.59 7.46
CA GLN A 174 15.10 -5.25 8.49
C GLN A 174 14.53 -6.61 8.07
N TYR A 175 14.69 -7.58 8.96
CA TYR A 175 13.98 -8.85 8.86
C TYR A 175 12.49 -8.64 9.14
N MET A 176 11.69 -8.92 8.12
CA MET A 176 10.25 -8.91 8.26
C MET A 176 9.81 -10.20 8.95
N ARG A 177 9.06 -10.05 10.04
CA ARG A 177 8.49 -11.15 10.80
C ARG A 177 7.33 -11.78 10.03
N THR A 178 7.48 -13.06 9.66
CA THR A 178 6.49 -13.79 8.83
C THR A 178 5.13 -13.94 9.50
N ASP A 179 5.09 -13.99 10.83
CA ASP A 179 3.84 -14.03 11.60
C ASP A 179 3.02 -12.73 11.47
N ILE A 180 3.69 -11.58 11.36
CA ILE A 180 3.01 -10.30 11.08
C ILE A 180 2.40 -10.32 9.68
N VAL A 181 3.17 -10.78 8.68
CA VAL A 181 2.68 -10.89 7.29
C VAL A 181 1.46 -11.82 7.22
N ARG A 182 1.52 -12.96 7.93
CA ARG A 182 0.41 -13.91 8.03
C ARG A 182 -0.84 -13.29 8.66
N SER A 183 -0.67 -12.53 9.75
CA SER A 183 -1.77 -11.81 10.38
C SER A 183 -2.46 -10.86 9.39
N ILE A 184 -1.68 -10.02 8.67
CA ILE A 184 -2.21 -9.11 7.65
C ILE A 184 -2.88 -9.86 6.50
N HIS A 185 -2.32 -10.99 6.07
CA HIS A 185 -2.92 -11.84 5.05
C HIS A 185 -4.28 -12.40 5.51
N HIS A 186 -4.40 -12.90 6.75
CA HIS A 186 -5.69 -13.36 7.27
C HIS A 186 -6.76 -12.26 7.26
N TYR A 187 -6.38 -11.03 7.59
CA TYR A 187 -7.29 -9.88 7.47
C TYR A 187 -7.72 -9.61 6.03
N ALA A 188 -6.76 -9.65 5.09
CA ALA A 188 -7.05 -9.46 3.68
C ALA A 188 -7.99 -10.55 3.14
N ASP A 189 -7.72 -11.81 3.47
CA ASP A 189 -8.51 -12.97 3.08
C ASP A 189 -9.94 -12.88 3.63
N TYR A 190 -10.08 -12.61 4.93
CA TYR A 190 -11.37 -12.45 5.59
C TYR A 190 -12.22 -11.33 4.97
N LEU A 191 -11.61 -10.21 4.58
CA LEU A 191 -12.29 -9.10 3.90
C LEU A 191 -12.39 -9.26 2.38
N ASN A 192 -11.92 -10.38 1.82
CA ASN A 192 -11.85 -10.63 0.38
C ASN A 192 -11.12 -9.51 -0.39
N ILE A 193 -10.03 -8.98 0.20
CA ILE A 193 -9.17 -7.96 -0.37
C ILE A 193 -7.97 -8.63 -1.04
N PRO A 194 -7.68 -8.35 -2.32
CA PRO A 194 -6.47 -8.82 -2.97
C PRO A 194 -5.20 -8.50 -2.17
N PHE A 195 -4.35 -9.50 -1.97
CA PHE A 195 -3.13 -9.42 -1.18
C PHE A 195 -1.87 -9.63 -2.04
N TYR A 196 -0.88 -8.76 -1.86
CA TYR A 196 0.41 -8.87 -2.51
C TYR A 196 1.57 -8.88 -1.50
N TYR A 197 2.27 -10.01 -1.37
CA TYR A 197 3.53 -10.09 -0.62
C TYR A 197 4.72 -9.84 -1.56
N ARG A 198 5.19 -8.59 -1.59
CA ARG A 198 6.10 -8.09 -2.63
C ARG A 198 7.52 -8.59 -2.49
N GLN A 199 8.12 -8.39 -1.32
CA GLN A 199 9.52 -8.76 -1.06
C GLN A 199 9.78 -8.80 0.44
N ALA A 200 10.82 -9.53 0.85
CA ALA A 200 11.30 -9.55 2.24
C ALA A 200 12.76 -10.00 2.32
N LEU A 201 13.45 -9.61 3.38
CA LEU A 201 14.80 -10.09 3.70
C LEU A 201 14.71 -11.50 4.31
N ILE A 202 15.21 -12.51 3.59
CA ILE A 202 15.21 -13.92 4.00
C ILE A 202 16.63 -14.45 3.82
N GLY A 203 17.24 -14.97 4.90
CA GLY A 203 18.62 -15.47 4.88
C GLY A 203 19.64 -14.43 4.37
N GLY A 204 19.47 -13.16 4.77
CA GLY A 204 20.34 -12.05 4.34
C GLY A 204 20.16 -11.60 2.89
N LYS A 205 19.22 -12.18 2.13
CA LYS A 205 18.93 -11.79 0.74
C LYS A 205 17.53 -11.22 0.63
N LEU A 206 17.39 -10.11 -0.10
CA LEU A 206 16.09 -9.56 -0.41
C LEU A 206 15.43 -10.43 -1.49
N ILE A 207 14.49 -11.28 -1.08
CA ILE A 207 13.73 -12.15 -1.97
C ILE A 207 12.49 -11.40 -2.44
N ARG A 208 12.22 -11.45 -3.75
CA ARG A 208 11.00 -10.92 -4.36
C ARG A 208 9.97 -12.04 -4.50
N ASN A 209 8.70 -11.71 -4.28
CA ASN A 209 7.58 -12.64 -4.21
C ASN A 209 7.91 -13.87 -3.33
N PRO A 210 8.35 -13.65 -2.08
CA PRO A 210 8.68 -14.75 -1.17
C PRO A 210 7.44 -15.63 -0.90
N TYR A 211 7.69 -16.87 -0.51
CA TYR A 211 6.65 -17.76 -0.02
C TYR A 211 6.16 -17.32 1.36
N LEU A 212 4.84 -17.36 1.54
CA LEU A 212 4.16 -17.32 2.84
C LEU A 212 3.34 -18.61 2.94
N ASP A 213 3.71 -19.48 3.88
CA ASP A 213 3.06 -20.79 4.10
C ASP A 213 2.94 -21.62 2.82
N GLY A 214 4.02 -21.70 2.04
CA GLY A 214 4.08 -22.47 0.79
C GLY A 214 3.42 -21.81 -0.42
N THR A 215 2.81 -20.63 -0.26
CA THR A 215 2.13 -19.91 -1.34
C THR A 215 2.81 -18.59 -1.69
N ILE A 216 2.85 -18.25 -2.99
CA ILE A 216 3.26 -16.92 -3.47
C ILE A 216 2.01 -16.08 -3.68
N TYR A 217 1.91 -14.96 -2.98
CA TYR A 217 0.78 -14.05 -3.09
C TYR A 217 1.15 -12.86 -3.96
N THR A 218 0.54 -12.75 -5.16
CA THR A 218 0.76 -11.67 -6.14
C THR A 218 -0.54 -11.10 -6.71
N GLN A 219 -1.61 -11.11 -5.91
CA GLN A 219 -2.92 -10.68 -6.38
C GLN A 219 -2.93 -9.17 -6.65
N LEU A 220 -3.76 -8.75 -7.59
CA LEU A 220 -3.94 -7.34 -7.99
C LEU A 220 -5.39 -6.91 -7.73
N PRO A 221 -5.65 -5.61 -7.51
CA PRO A 221 -7.01 -5.10 -7.38
C PRO A 221 -7.82 -5.38 -8.66
N LYS A 222 -9.13 -5.64 -8.49
CA LYS A 222 -10.06 -5.85 -9.61
C LYS A 222 -10.22 -4.57 -10.43
N GLY A 223 -10.47 -4.74 -11.74
CA GLY A 223 -10.92 -3.65 -12.63
C GLY A 223 -9.83 -2.85 -13.34
N LEU A 224 -8.56 -3.31 -13.38
CA LEU A 224 -7.52 -2.66 -14.17
C LEU A 224 -6.57 -3.67 -14.84
N ILE A 225 -6.89 -3.99 -16.09
CA ILE A 225 -5.94 -4.49 -17.08
C ILE A 225 -5.26 -3.25 -17.68
N ILE A 226 -3.93 -3.28 -17.78
CA ILE A 226 -3.14 -2.20 -18.38
C ILE A 226 -3.41 -2.16 -19.89
#